data_AF-A0A1I6L5B3-F1
#
_entry.id   AF-A0A1I6L5B3-F1
#
_cell.length_a   1.000
_cell.length_b   1.000
_cell.length_c   1.000
_cell.angle_alpha   90.00
_cell.angle_beta   90.00
_cell.angle_gamma   90.00
#
_symmetry.space_group_name_H-M   'P 1'
#
loop_
_entity.id
_entity.type
_entity.pdbx_description
1 polymer ?
#
loop_
_entity_poly.entity_id
_entity_poly.type
_entity_poly.pdbx_seq_one_letter_code
_entity_poly.pdbx_strand_id
1 'polypeptide(L)' 'MDERWDADVEIEGTPGGAFVAVLVLTPPPEIGPTVRWVVPGGECGSPLHAECAAMDAFAEMCRG' A
#
# COMPACT_ATOMS: atom_id res chain seq x y z
N MET A 1 -17.79 -2.35 -4.45
CA MET A 1 -16.91 -1.55 -3.57
C MET A 1 -17.77 -0.39 -3.10
N ASP A 2 -17.97 -0.21 -1.80
CA ASP A 2 -18.72 0.95 -1.31
C ASP A 2 -18.02 2.22 -1.81
N GLU A 3 -18.76 3.13 -2.47
CA GLU A 3 -18.23 4.32 -3.19
C GLU A 3 -17.50 5.34 -2.29
N ARG A 4 -17.34 5.04 -1.00
CA ARG A 4 -16.76 5.93 0.01
C ARG A 4 -15.45 5.43 0.63
N TRP A 5 -14.99 4.24 0.27
CA TRP A 5 -13.66 3.78 0.64
C TRP A 5 -12.65 4.32 -0.36
N ASP A 6 -11.62 4.99 0.15
CA ASP A 6 -10.48 5.44 -0.64
C ASP A 6 -9.28 4.55 -0.38
N ALA A 7 -8.52 4.25 -1.43
CA ALA A 7 -7.35 3.39 -1.38
C ALA A 7 -6.20 4.04 -2.15
N ASP A 8 -5.09 4.24 -1.46
CA ASP A 8 -3.88 4.85 -2.01
C ASP A 8 -2.64 3.98 -1.72
N VAL A 9 -1.57 4.19 -2.48
CA VAL A 9 -0.28 3.53 -2.30
C VAL A 9 0.77 4.60 -2.06
N GLU A 10 1.37 4.56 -0.88
CA GLU A 10 2.50 5.41 -0.52
C GLU A 10 3.81 4.61 -0.60
N ILE A 11 4.90 5.28 -0.97
CA ILE A 11 6.24 4.69 -0.95
C ILE A 11 7.04 5.35 0.18
N GLU A 12 7.46 4.54 1.15
CA GLU A 12 8.27 4.99 2.27
C GLU A 12 9.73 4.56 2.09
N GLY A 13 10.65 5.49 2.36
CA GLY A 13 12.08 5.18 2.44
C GLY A 13 12.44 4.60 3.81
N THR A 14 13.20 3.52 3.84
CA THR A 14 13.72 2.94 5.08
C THR A 14 15.03 3.61 5.50
N PRO A 15 15.39 3.59 6.79
CA PRO A 15 16.68 4.10 7.26
C PRO A 15 17.90 3.42 6.60
N GLY A 16 17.72 2.22 6.04
CA GLY A 16 18.75 1.48 5.30
C GLY A 16 18.95 1.94 3.86
N GLY A 17 18.18 2.92 3.37
CA GLY A 17 18.24 3.41 1.99
C GLY A 17 17.44 2.57 1.00
N ALA A 18 16.56 1.69 1.49
CA ALA A 18 15.62 0.96 0.67
C ALA A 18 14.23 1.62 0.68
N PHE A 19 13.29 1.06 -0.07
CA PHE A 19 11.93 1.55 -0.23
C PHE A 19 10.93 0.43 0.03
N VAL A 20 9.84 0.75 0.70
CA VAL A 20 8.71 -0.17 0.90
C VAL A 20 7.43 0.50 0.44
N ALA A 21 6.52 -0.31 -0.09
CA ALA A 21 5.18 0.16 -0.40
C ALA A 21 4.26 0.02 0.82
N VAL A 22 3.42 1.02 1.03
CA VAL A 22 2.44 1.09 2.10
C VAL A 22 1.07 1.32 1.46
N LEU A 23 0.19 0.35 1.61
CA LEU A 23 -1.21 0.48 1.24
C LEU A 23 -1.93 1.30 2.31
N VAL A 24 -2.61 2.36 1.88
CA VAL A 24 -3.36 3.26 2.74
C VAL A 24 -4.83 3.11 2.39
N LEU A 25 -5.60 2.57 3.34
CA LEU A 25 -7.03 2.38 3.22
C LEU A 25 -7.72 3.41 4.11
N THR A 26 -8.39 4.38 3.50
CA THR A 26 -9.15 5.40 4.22
C THR A 26 -10.63 5.05 4.15
N PRO A 27 -11.21 4.56 5.25
CA PRO A 27 -12.64 4.34 5.30
C PRO A 27 -13.38 5.67 5.48
N PRO A 28 -14.71 5.69 5.30
CA PRO A 28 -15.54 6.83 5.67
C PRO A 28 -15.35 7.19 7.16
N PRO A 29 -15.44 8.48 7.54
CA PRO A 29 -15.26 8.92 8.93
C PRO A 29 -16.16 8.21 9.94
N GLU A 30 -17.34 7.76 9.51
CA GLU A 30 -18.29 7.00 10.31
C GLU A 30 -17.89 5.54 10.59
N ILE A 31 -16.97 4.97 9.79
CA ILE A 31 -16.51 3.58 9.93
C ILE A 31 -15.28 3.50 10.81
N GLY A 32 -14.30 4.39 10.65
CA GLY A 32 -13.08 4.34 11.45
C GLY A 32 -11.92 5.19 10.93
N PRO A 33 -10.72 5.01 11.50
CA PRO A 33 -9.52 5.69 11.06
C PRO A 33 -8.90 5.03 9.82
N THR A 34 -8.05 5.79 9.13
CA THR A 34 -7.19 5.28 8.06
C THR A 34 -6.29 4.13 8.55
N VAL A 35 -6.28 3.04 7.79
CA VAL A 35 -5.42 1.88 8.02
C VAL A 35 -4.24 1.94 7.08
N ARG A 36 -3.03 1.79 7.62
CA ARG A 36 -1.78 1.71 6.86
C ARG A 36 -1.22 0.31 6.97
N TRP A 37 -0.88 -0.30 5.86
CA TRP A 37 -0.36 -1.65 5.82
C TRP A 37 0.85 -1.75 4.89
N VAL A 38 1.98 -2.21 5.42
CA VAL A 38 3.19 -2.42 4.62
C VAL A 38 2.97 -3.64 3.73
N VAL A 39 3.14 -3.44 2.43
CA VAL A 39 2.94 -4.48 1.43
C VAL A 39 4.00 -5.59 1.60
N PRO A 40 3.59 -6.87 1.70
CA PRO A 40 4.50 -8.00 1.68
C PRO A 40 5.23 -8.06 0.34
N GLY A 41 6.56 -8.13 0.38
CA GLY A 41 7.40 -8.02 -0.82
C GLY A 41 8.83 -7.57 -0.52
N GLY A 42 9.01 -6.96 0.66
CA GLY A 42 10.32 -6.63 1.21
C GLY A 42 10.83 -5.26 0.79
N GLU A 43 12.04 -4.98 1.25
CA GLU A 43 12.76 -3.73 0.97
C GLU A 43 13.28 -3.72 -0.48
N CYS A 44 12.87 -2.71 -1.25
CA CYS A 44 13.24 -2.52 -2.64
C CYS A 44 14.39 -1.51 -2.77
N GLY A 45 15.31 -1.74 -3.71
CA GLY A 45 16.40 -0.81 -3.99
C GLY A 45 16.00 0.47 -4.75
N SER A 46 14.73 0.59 -5.17
CA SER A 46 14.23 1.79 -5.84
C SER A 46 12.75 2.02 -5.53
N PRO A 47 12.25 3.28 -5.61
CA PRO A 47 10.84 3.59 -5.42
C PRO A 47 9.94 2.92 -6.45
N LEU A 48 10.38 2.84 -7.71
CA LEU A 48 9.64 2.21 -8.81
C LEU A 48 9.41 0.71 -8.54
N HIS A 49 10.40 0.02 -8.00
CA HIS A 49 10.25 -1.39 -7.64
C HIS A 49 9.25 -1.59 -6.49
N ALA A 50 9.24 -0.67 -5.52
CA ALA A 50 8.25 -0.70 -4.45
C ALA A 50 6.82 -0.48 -4.99
N GLU A 51 6.64 0.45 -5.93
CA GLU A 51 5.36 0.69 -6.59
C GLU A 51 4.87 -0.54 -7.38
N CYS A 52 5.75 -1.18 -8.17
CA CYS A 52 5.39 -2.43 -8.85
C CYS A 52 4.98 -3.53 -7.86
N ALA A 53 5.72 -3.69 -6.75
CA ALA A 53 5.37 -4.66 -5.72
C ALA A 53 4.00 -4.36 -5.08
N ALA A 54 3.64 -3.08 -4.92
CA ALA A 54 2.31 -2.68 -4.45
C ALA A 54 1.20 -3.08 -5.42
N MET A 55 1.41 -2.86 -6.72
CA MET A 55 0.44 -3.23 -7.75
C MET A 55 0.26 -4.74 -7.85
N ASP A 56 1.35 -5.50 -7.75
CA ASP A 56 1.31 -6.97 -7.75
C ASP A 56 0.53 -7.49 -6.54
N ALA A 57 0.81 -6.97 -5.34
CA ALA A 57 0.09 -7.35 -4.13
C ALA A 57 -1.41 -6.99 -4.21
N PHE A 58 -1.75 -5.82 -4.75
CA PHE A 58 -3.14 -5.43 -4.98
C PHE A 58 -3.84 -6.37 -5.97
N ALA A 59 -3.17 -6.72 -7.07
CA ALA A 59 -3.70 -7.66 -8.06
C ALA A 59 -3.91 -9.07 -7.49
N GLU A 60 -3.05 -9.51 -6.58
CA GLU A 60 -3.24 -10.78 -5.85
C GLU A 60 -4.47 -10.72 -4.93
N MET A 61 -4.66 -9.63 -4.18
CA MET A 61 -5.83 -9.47 -3.32
C MET A 61 -7.15 -9.45 -4.10
N CYS A 62 -7.19 -8.80 -5.25
CA CYS A 62 -8.39 -8.70 -6.08
C CYS A 62 -8.73 -9.99 -6.85
N ARG A 63 -7.83 -10.99 -6.89
CA ARG A 63 -8.10 -12.30 -7.50
C ARG A 63 -8.77 -13.30 -6.55
N GLY A 64 -8.89 -12.99 -5.26
CA GLY A 64 -9.61 -13.78 -4.26
C GLY A 64 -11.09 -13.41 -4.17
#